data_AF-A0A6I3HAT7-F1
#
_entry.id   AF-A0A6I3HAT7-F1
#
_cell.length_a   1.000
_cell.length_b   1.000
_cell.length_c   1.000
_cell.angle_alpha   90.00
_cell.angle_beta   90.00
_cell.angle_gamma   90.00
#
_symmetry.space_group_name_H-M   'P 1'
#
loop_
_entity.id
_entity.type
_entity.pdbx_description
1 polymer ?
#
loop_
_entity_poly.entity_id
_entity_poly.type
_entity_poly.pdbx_seq_one_letter_code
_entity_poly.pdbx_strand_id
1 'polypeptide(L)'
;MVNTDRALTRALTRARDGKALTVDEASELLTARGTHLDELLVIAGRVRDAGLREAGRPGTITYSKKVFIPLTRLCRDRCHYCTFATTPGALRADGHGMFLEPDEVLAIARSGALLGCKEALFTLGDRPELR
;
A
#
# COMPACT_ATOMS: atom_id res chain seq x y z
N MET A 1 -2.85 34.68 3.33
CA MET A 1 -2.89 33.72 2.21
C MET A 1 -1.68 33.80 1.25
N VAL A 2 -0.80 34.81 1.34
CA VAL A 2 0.34 35.00 0.39
C VAL A 2 1.59 34.16 0.74
N ASN A 3 1.71 33.66 1.98
CA ASN A 3 2.93 32.96 2.43
C ASN A 3 3.01 31.49 1.98
N THR A 4 1.87 30.80 1.91
CA THR A 4 1.77 29.39 1.52
C THR A 4 2.22 29.16 0.07
N ASP A 5 1.91 30.10 -0.82
CA ASP A 5 2.29 29.99 -2.23
C ASP A 5 3.81 30.07 -2.44
N ARG A 6 4.50 30.94 -1.67
CA ARG A 6 5.97 31.03 -1.69
C ARG A 6 6.64 29.78 -1.11
N ALA A 7 6.12 29.24 -0.01
CA ALA A 7 6.64 28.03 0.61
C ALA A 7 6.49 26.82 -0.31
N LEU A 8 5.31 26.65 -0.92
CA LEU A 8 5.02 25.61 -1.90
C LEU A 8 5.91 25.73 -3.13
N THR A 9 6.02 26.93 -3.71
CA THR A 9 6.90 27.19 -4.87
C THR A 9 8.37 26.85 -4.58
N ARG A 10 8.85 27.18 -3.37
CA ARG A 10 10.20 26.83 -2.93
C ARG A 10 10.37 25.31 -2.82
N ALA A 11 9.40 24.62 -2.23
CA ALA A 11 9.42 23.16 -2.09
C ALA A 11 9.41 22.46 -3.46
N LEU A 12 8.57 22.91 -4.40
CA LEU A 12 8.54 22.43 -5.79
C LEU A 12 9.88 22.63 -6.49
N THR A 13 10.50 23.80 -6.33
CA THR A 13 11.81 24.09 -6.92
C THR A 13 12.88 23.14 -6.39
N ARG A 14 12.93 22.90 -5.08
CA ARG A 14 13.89 21.96 -4.48
C ARG A 14 13.64 20.51 -4.91
N ALA A 15 12.38 20.10 -4.99
CA ALA A 15 12.01 18.78 -5.48
C ALA A 15 12.44 18.57 -6.94
N ARG A 16 12.24 19.60 -7.79
CA ARG A 16 12.69 19.60 -9.19
C ARG A 16 14.20 19.44 -9.32
N ASP A 17 14.96 20.06 -8.42
CA ASP A 17 16.42 19.96 -8.35
C ASP A 17 16.91 18.60 -7.80
N GLY A 18 16.01 17.69 -7.42
CA GLY A 18 16.37 16.40 -6.84
C GLY A 18 16.99 16.48 -5.44
N LYS A 19 16.77 17.60 -4.73
CA LYS A 19 17.31 17.80 -3.37
C LYS A 19 16.50 17.00 -2.36
N ALA A 20 17.16 16.55 -1.30
CA ALA A 20 16.45 16.03 -0.13
C ALA A 20 15.52 17.12 0.43
N LEU A 21 14.26 16.74 0.65
CA LEU A 21 13.22 17.62 1.19
C LEU A 21 13.19 17.50 2.71
N THR A 22 12.97 18.61 3.39
CA THR A 22 12.66 18.59 4.82
C THR A 22 11.22 18.12 5.06
N VAL A 23 10.88 17.76 6.30
CA VAL A 23 9.50 17.44 6.69
C VAL A 23 8.56 18.61 6.40
N ASP A 24 9.00 19.84 6.64
CA ASP A 24 8.21 21.04 6.34
C ASP A 24 7.97 21.19 4.84
N GLU A 25 9.01 21.02 4.01
CA GLU A 25 8.87 21.09 2.56
C GLU A 25 7.96 20.00 2.02
N ALA A 26 8.06 18.77 2.54
CA ALA A 26 7.17 17.68 2.19
C ALA A 26 5.72 17.97 2.61
N SER A 27 5.52 18.56 3.79
CA SER A 27 4.21 18.95 4.30
C SER A 27 3.56 20.04 3.43
N GLU A 28 4.35 21.03 2.98
CA GLU A 28 3.88 22.05 2.03
C GLU A 28 3.45 21.43 0.70
N LEU A 29 4.20 20.46 0.16
CA LEU A 29 3.83 19.76 -1.08
C LEU A 29 2.48 19.02 -0.97
N LEU A 30 2.09 18.52 0.21
CA LEU A 30 0.78 17.88 0.42
C LEU A 30 -0.40 18.85 0.21
N THR A 31 -0.14 20.16 0.29
CA THR A 31 -1.12 21.21 0.04
C THR A 31 -1.31 21.54 -1.43
N ALA A 32 -0.44 21.03 -2.32
CA ALA A 32 -0.48 21.33 -3.76
C ALA A 32 -1.83 20.95 -4.40
N ARG A 33 -2.40 21.86 -5.18
CA ARG A 33 -3.66 21.66 -5.93
C ARG A 33 -3.51 22.28 -7.32
N GLY A 34 -4.39 21.89 -8.25
CA GLY A 34 -4.40 22.43 -9.62
C GLY A 34 -3.05 22.30 -10.31
N THR A 35 -2.58 23.38 -10.94
CA THR A 35 -1.31 23.41 -11.69
C THR A 35 -0.09 23.03 -10.84
N HIS A 36 -0.08 23.37 -9.55
CA HIS A 36 1.00 22.97 -8.64
C HIS A 36 1.01 21.46 -8.38
N LEU A 37 -0.16 20.81 -8.36
CA LEU A 37 -0.25 19.36 -8.24
C LEU A 37 0.24 18.68 -9.54
N ASP A 38 -0.16 19.22 -10.70
CA ASP A 38 0.32 18.71 -11.99
C ASP A 38 1.85 18.79 -12.10
N GLU A 39 2.42 19.92 -11.67
CA GLU A 39 3.86 20.12 -11.60
C GLU A 39 4.53 19.11 -10.65
N LEU A 40 3.97 18.92 -9.45
CA LEU A 40 4.48 17.96 -8.48
C LEU A 40 4.48 16.53 -9.03
N LEU A 41 3.43 16.12 -9.73
CA LEU A 41 3.33 14.80 -10.37
C LEU A 41 4.38 14.62 -11.46
N VAL A 42 4.65 15.66 -12.26
CA VAL A 42 5.73 15.64 -13.27
C VAL A 42 7.10 15.49 -12.60
N ILE A 43 7.36 16.24 -11.53
CA ILE A 43 8.61 16.15 -10.76
C ILE A 43 8.78 14.75 -10.18
N ALA A 44 7.75 14.22 -9.51
CA ALA A 44 7.77 12.88 -8.92
C ALA A 44 8.02 11.79 -9.98
N GLY A 45 7.40 11.91 -11.15
CA GLY A 45 7.65 11.03 -12.29
C GLY A 45 9.11 11.05 -12.75
N ARG A 46 9.72 12.24 -12.86
CA ARG A 46 11.14 12.39 -13.23
C ARG A 46 12.09 11.75 -12.21
N VAL A 47 11.80 11.91 -10.91
CA VAL A 47 12.58 11.30 -9.82
C VAL A 47 12.48 9.76 -9.88
N ARG A 48 11.26 9.22 -10.03
CA ARG A 48 11.04 7.78 -10.25
C ARG A 48 11.85 7.27 -11.45
N ASP A 49 11.76 7.97 -12.58
CA ASP A 49 12.42 7.54 -13.82
C ASP A 49 13.94 7.64 -13.75
N ALA A 50 14.47 8.59 -12.96
CA ALA A 50 15.91 8.67 -12.68
C ALA A 50 16.38 7.44 -11.91
N GLY A 51 15.68 7.07 -10.83
CA GLY A 51 16.01 5.84 -10.07
C GLY A 51 15.90 4.58 -10.92
N LEU A 52 14.91 4.50 -11.81
CA LEU A 52 14.78 3.38 -12.76
C LEU A 52 15.95 3.33 -13.76
N ARG A 53 16.41 4.47 -14.28
CA ARG A 53 17.59 4.53 -15.16
C ARG A 53 18.85 4.08 -14.44
N GLU A 54 19.08 4.57 -13.23
CA GLU A 54 20.24 4.22 -12.40
C GLU A 54 20.26 2.72 -12.08
N ALA A 55 19.09 2.13 -11.82
CA ALA A 55 18.94 0.69 -11.61
C ALA A 55 19.02 -0.16 -12.89
N GLY A 56 19.32 0.43 -14.06
CA GLY A 56 19.39 -0.28 -15.34
C GLY A 56 18.03 -0.78 -15.87
N ARG A 57 16.93 -0.17 -15.42
CA ARG A 57 15.54 -0.59 -15.68
C ARG A 57 14.66 0.54 -16.23
N PRO A 58 15.10 1.32 -17.23
CA PRO A 58 14.31 2.44 -17.76
C PRO A 58 12.92 1.99 -18.22
N GLY A 59 11.88 2.76 -17.87
CA GLY A 59 10.50 2.48 -18.27
C GLY A 59 9.89 1.20 -17.71
N THR A 60 10.59 0.49 -16.81
CA THR A 60 10.16 -0.83 -16.32
C THR A 60 9.34 -0.71 -15.03
N ILE A 61 8.06 -1.07 -15.11
CA ILE A 61 7.21 -1.26 -13.94
C ILE A 61 7.25 -2.74 -13.54
N THR A 62 7.75 -3.05 -12.35
CA THR A 62 7.69 -4.40 -11.80
C THR A 62 6.46 -4.59 -10.94
N TYR A 63 5.91 -5.79 -11.02
CA TYR A 63 4.82 -6.24 -10.16
C TYR A 63 5.09 -7.70 -9.78
N SER A 64 4.54 -8.13 -8.66
CA SER A 64 4.57 -9.53 -8.25
C SER A 64 3.13 -10.01 -8.09
N LYS A 65 2.77 -11.04 -8.86
CA LYS A 65 1.46 -11.69 -8.78
C LYS A 65 1.39 -12.53 -7.52
N LYS A 66 0.55 -12.13 -6.57
CA LYS A 66 0.40 -12.82 -5.29
C LYS A 66 -1.01 -13.36 -5.16
N VAL A 67 -1.15 -14.54 -4.58
CA VAL A 67 -2.44 -15.04 -4.10
C VAL A 67 -2.62 -14.62 -2.65
N PHE A 68 -3.82 -14.16 -2.31
CA PHE A 68 -4.16 -13.69 -0.96
C PHE A 68 -4.80 -14.84 -0.18
N ILE A 69 -4.20 -15.22 0.95
CA ILE A 69 -4.65 -16.34 1.78
C ILE A 69 -5.02 -15.81 3.18
N PRO A 70 -6.31 -15.52 3.43
CA PRO A 70 -6.77 -15.00 4.71
C PRO A 70 -6.90 -16.14 5.73
N LEU A 71 -5.80 -16.50 6.38
CA LEU A 71 -5.76 -17.60 7.38
C LEU A 71 -6.84 -17.44 8.44
N THR A 72 -7.14 -16.20 8.83
CA THR A 72 -8.27 -15.87 9.69
C THR A 72 -8.65 -14.40 9.54
N ARG A 73 -9.91 -14.09 9.84
CA ARG A 73 -10.43 -12.71 9.98
C ARG A 73 -10.55 -12.29 11.45
N LEU A 74 -10.00 -13.07 12.38
CA LEU A 74 -9.90 -12.70 13.79
C LEU A 74 -8.69 -11.79 14.01
N CYS A 75 -8.82 -10.91 15.02
CA CYS A 75 -7.77 -10.01 15.47
C CYS A 75 -8.07 -9.64 16.91
N ARG A 76 -7.06 -9.62 17.80
CA ARG A 76 -7.18 -9.12 19.17
C ARG A 76 -7.67 -7.66 19.19
N ASP A 77 -7.15 -6.86 18.27
CA ASP A 77 -7.37 -5.42 18.23
C ASP A 77 -8.66 -5.04 17.50
N ARG A 78 -9.18 -3.84 17.80
CA ARG A 78 -10.43 -3.30 17.24
C ARG A 78 -10.19 -1.96 16.56
N CYS A 79 -9.54 -2.00 15.40
CA CYS A 79 -9.30 -0.80 14.60
C CYS A 79 -10.60 -0.37 13.89
N HIS A 80 -11.09 0.84 14.17
CA HIS A 80 -12.34 1.36 13.59
C HIS A 80 -12.34 1.46 12.06
N TYR A 81 -11.16 1.54 11.44
CA TYR A 81 -11.00 1.59 9.98
C TYR A 81 -10.84 0.19 9.34
N CYS A 82 -10.72 -0.87 10.14
CA CYS A 82 -10.42 -2.21 9.62
C CYS A 82 -11.70 -2.90 9.17
N THR A 83 -11.83 -3.10 7.86
CA THR A 83 -12.93 -3.87 7.25
C THR A 83 -12.64 -5.37 7.19
N PHE A 84 -11.42 -5.78 7.49
CA PHE A 84 -11.00 -7.18 7.43
C PHE A 84 -11.36 -7.96 8.70
N ALA A 85 -11.14 -7.36 9.87
CA ALA A 85 -11.35 -8.01 11.15
C ALA A 85 -12.86 -8.16 11.44
N THR A 86 -13.25 -9.34 11.93
CA THR A 86 -14.63 -9.61 12.34
C THR A 86 -14.69 -10.34 13.68
N THR A 87 -15.89 -10.69 14.11
CA THR A 87 -16.14 -11.39 15.38
C THR A 87 -16.33 -12.89 15.16
N PRO A 88 -16.00 -13.75 16.15
CA PRO A 88 -16.32 -15.17 16.08
C PRO A 88 -17.80 -15.46 15.81
N GLY A 89 -18.72 -14.66 16.38
CA GLY A 89 -20.15 -14.83 16.16
C GLY A 89 -20.57 -14.59 14.71
N ALA A 90 -20.02 -13.56 14.06
CA ALA A 90 -20.27 -13.27 12.65
C ALA A 90 -19.72 -14.37 11.74
N LEU A 91 -18.51 -14.89 12.00
CA LEU A 91 -17.95 -16.01 11.24
C LEU A 91 -18.86 -17.24 11.29
N ARG A 92 -19.34 -17.61 12.47
CA ARG A 92 -20.25 -18.75 12.63
C ARG A 92 -21.58 -18.53 11.92
N ALA A 93 -22.14 -17.32 12.00
CA ALA A 93 -23.38 -16.99 11.30
C ALA A 93 -23.24 -17.11 9.78
N ASP A 94 -22.07 -16.77 9.24
CA ASP A 94 -21.72 -16.92 7.82
C ASP A 94 -21.30 -18.36 7.44
N GLY A 95 -21.31 -19.31 8.39
CA GLY A 95 -20.89 -20.70 8.16
C GLY A 95 -19.38 -20.90 7.99
N HIS A 96 -18.57 -19.93 8.41
CA HIS A 96 -17.11 -20.00 8.34
C HIS A 96 -16.47 -20.50 9.64
N GLY A 97 -15.34 -21.20 9.51
CA GLY A 97 -14.43 -21.50 10.60
C GLY A 97 -13.74 -20.24 11.16
N MET A 98 -13.09 -20.40 12.31
CA MET A 98 -12.27 -19.33 12.91
C MET A 98 -10.96 -19.14 12.15
N PHE A 99 -10.40 -20.24 11.63
CA PHE A 99 -9.19 -20.29 10.82
C PHE A 99 -9.48 -21.14 9.59
N LEU A 100 -8.71 -20.92 8.52
CA LEU A 100 -8.64 -21.86 7.41
C LEU A 100 -7.92 -23.12 7.85
N GLU A 101 -8.44 -24.27 7.44
CA GLU A 101 -7.75 -25.54 7.56
C GLU A 101 -6.61 -25.64 6.53
N PRO A 102 -5.56 -26.45 6.79
CA PRO A 102 -4.42 -26.59 5.88
C PRO A 102 -4.81 -26.92 4.43
N ASP A 103 -5.83 -27.74 4.23
CA ASP A 103 -6.31 -28.11 2.89
C ASP A 103 -7.00 -26.93 2.17
N GLU A 104 -7.71 -26.07 2.90
CA GLU A 104 -8.29 -24.84 2.34
C GLU A 104 -7.19 -23.86 1.92
N VAL A 105 -6.14 -23.74 2.73
CA VAL A 105 -4.95 -22.93 2.41
C VAL A 105 -4.30 -23.44 1.12
N LEU A 106 -4.09 -24.76 1.03
CA LEU A 106 -3.50 -25.38 -0.16
C LEU A 106 -4.42 -25.22 -1.38
N ALA A 107 -5.74 -25.31 -1.23
CA ALA A 107 -6.69 -25.11 -2.32
C ALA A 107 -6.59 -23.69 -2.90
N ILE A 108 -6.54 -22.66 -2.03
CA ILE A 108 -6.36 -21.26 -2.45
C ILE A 108 -5.00 -21.08 -3.13
N ALA A 109 -3.92 -21.62 -2.54
CA ALA A 109 -2.57 -21.53 -3.10
C ALA A 109 -2.49 -22.16 -4.50
N ARG A 110 -3.08 -23.35 -4.68
CA ARG A 110 -3.16 -24.03 -5.99
C ARG A 110 -3.96 -23.22 -7.00
N SER A 111 -5.11 -22.66 -6.59
CA SER A 111 -5.90 -21.77 -7.45
C SER A 111 -5.10 -20.55 -7.91
N GLY A 112 -4.37 -19.92 -6.99
CA GLY A 112 -3.44 -18.83 -7.32
C GLY A 112 -2.34 -19.27 -8.30
N ALA A 113 -1.74 -20.44 -8.07
CA ALA A 113 -0.71 -20.99 -8.95
C ALA A 113 -1.24 -21.24 -10.38
N LEU A 114 -2.47 -21.73 -10.51
CA LEU A 114 -3.15 -21.92 -11.82
C LEU A 114 -3.35 -20.58 -12.56
N LEU A 115 -3.56 -19.49 -11.83
CA LEU A 115 -3.64 -18.13 -12.38
C LEU A 115 -2.27 -17.47 -12.60
N GLY A 116 -1.18 -18.20 -12.33
CA GLY A 116 0.19 -17.74 -12.52
C GLY A 116 0.73 -16.85 -11.39
N CYS A 117 0.11 -16.85 -10.21
CA CYS A 117 0.71 -16.24 -9.02
C CYS A 117 2.06 -16.89 -8.69
N LYS A 118 3.01 -16.08 -8.21
CA LYS A 118 4.38 -16.47 -7.87
C LYS A 118 4.66 -16.41 -6.38
N GLU A 119 3.80 -15.76 -5.62
CA GLU A 119 3.92 -15.63 -4.17
C GLU A 119 2.58 -15.89 -3.49
N ALA A 120 2.64 -16.37 -2.25
CA ALA A 120 1.50 -16.51 -1.36
C ALA A 120 1.60 -15.45 -0.24
N LEU A 121 0.58 -14.61 -0.13
CA LEU A 121 0.48 -13.61 0.92
C LEU A 121 -0.48 -14.12 1.99
N PHE A 122 0.07 -14.60 3.10
CA PHE A 122 -0.72 -14.94 4.28
C PHE A 122 -1.17 -13.68 5.01
N THR A 123 -2.46 -13.60 5.30
CA THR A 123 -3.03 -12.49 6.06
C THR A 123 -3.85 -13.00 7.24
N LEU A 124 -3.69 -12.29 8.35
CA LEU A 124 -4.29 -12.58 9.64
C LEU A 124 -4.27 -11.30 10.48
N GLY A 125 -5.14 -11.22 11.48
CA GLY A 125 -5.05 -10.17 12.50
C GLY A 125 -3.89 -10.40 13.47
N ASP A 126 -3.64 -9.43 14.34
CA ASP A 126 -2.66 -9.59 15.42
C ASP A 126 -3.26 -10.45 16.55
N ARG A 127 -2.50 -11.47 16.98
CA ARG A 127 -2.89 -12.47 18.00
C ARG A 127 -4.35 -12.92 17.90
N PRO A 128 -4.77 -13.51 16.76
CA PRO A 128 -6.15 -13.89 16.50
C PRO A 128 -6.70 -14.91 17.52
N GLU A 129 -5.84 -15.69 18.16
CA GLU A 129 -6.15 -16.65 19.22
C GLU A 129 -6.68 -16.02 20.52
N LEU A 130 -6.48 -14.71 20.71
CA LEU A 130 -6.97 -13.96 21.87
C LEU A 130 -8.35 -13.31 21.66
N ARG A 131 -9.03 -13.59 20.55
CA ARG A 131 -10.25 -12.89 20.10
C ARG A 131 -11.56 -13.60 20.38
#